data_AF-A0A662JNJ7-F1
#
_entry.id   AF-A0A662JNJ7-F1
#
_cell.length_a   1.000
_cell.length_b   1.000
_cell.length_c   1.000
_cell.angle_alpha   90.00
_cell.angle_beta   90.00
_cell.angle_gamma   90.00
#
_symmetry.space_group_name_H-M   'P 1'
#
loop_
_entity.id
_entity.type
_entity.pdbx_description
1 polymer ?
#
loop_
_entity_poly.entity_id
_entity_poly.type
_entity_poly.pdbx_seq_one_letter_code
_entity_poly.pdbx_strand_id
1 'polypeptide(L)'
;MAEEEKRSKLFALKPLIERWPAVAKPEGHVTFRTKLLWTLLCLVLYYILTNVMIYGISGATIDMFSGFRAVMAGASGSIMHLGIGPIVTASIILQLFVGAKIINLDLTKAEDKAIYQGTQKILVIFVILLEAIPQVYGYLTPSTGLKAMVGPIGANAIILAQLFIGAMIVFWMDELISKWGIGSGISLFIAAGVSQAIFTGLVNWLPARTDLPLSI
;
A
#
# COMPACT_ATOMS: atom_id res chain seq x y z
N MET A 1 33.88 -25.90 -20.44
CA MET A 1 32.50 -25.83 -20.97
C MET A 1 31.71 -25.02 -19.96
N ALA A 2 31.36 -23.79 -20.31
CA ALA A 2 30.59 -22.92 -19.43
C ALA A 2 29.17 -23.46 -19.34
N GLU A 3 28.73 -23.85 -18.15
CA GLU A 3 27.32 -24.12 -17.88
C GLU A 3 26.53 -22.87 -18.25
N GLU A 4 25.63 -22.99 -19.23
CA GLU A 4 24.59 -22.00 -19.49
C GLU A 4 23.77 -21.87 -18.21
N GLU A 5 24.08 -20.83 -17.42
CA GLU A 5 23.32 -20.43 -16.25
C GLU A 5 21.88 -20.15 -16.70
N LYS A 6 20.97 -21.10 -16.45
CA LYS A 6 19.56 -21.03 -16.84
C LYS A 6 18.96 -19.71 -16.35
N ARG A 7 18.79 -18.75 -17.28
CA ARG A 7 18.20 -17.44 -17.03
C ARG A 7 16.88 -17.61 -16.27
N SER A 8 16.67 -16.75 -15.26
CA SER A 8 15.48 -16.81 -14.40
C SER A 8 14.19 -16.78 -15.22
N LYS A 9 13.21 -17.61 -14.85
CA LYS A 9 11.89 -17.67 -15.52
C LYS A 9 11.14 -16.33 -15.45
N LEU A 10 11.56 -15.41 -14.58
CA LEU A 10 11.02 -14.05 -14.47
C LEU A 10 11.28 -13.18 -15.71
N PHE A 11 12.27 -13.50 -16.54
CA PHE A 11 12.50 -12.80 -17.80
C PHE A 11 11.29 -12.93 -18.76
N ALA A 12 10.41 -13.93 -18.57
CA ALA A 12 9.16 -14.05 -19.33
C ALA A 12 8.16 -12.90 -19.04
N LEU A 13 8.30 -12.19 -17.91
CA LEU A 13 7.46 -11.05 -17.55
C LEU A 13 7.97 -9.73 -18.14
N LYS A 14 9.15 -9.73 -18.80
CA LYS A 14 9.75 -8.54 -19.42
C LYS A 14 8.79 -7.71 -20.30
N PRO A 15 7.95 -8.29 -21.19
CA PRO A 15 7.01 -7.48 -21.99
C PRO A 15 5.93 -6.77 -21.16
N LEU A 16 5.58 -7.30 -19.99
CA LEU A 16 4.62 -6.67 -19.08
C LEU A 16 5.29 -5.57 -18.24
N ILE A 17 6.54 -5.81 -17.84
CA ILE A 17 7.36 -4.88 -17.05
C ILE A 17 7.66 -3.59 -17.84
N GLU A 18 7.98 -3.69 -19.13
CA GLU A 18 8.31 -2.54 -19.98
C GLU A 18 7.11 -1.65 -20.32
N ARG A 19 5.88 -2.20 -20.31
CA ARG A 19 4.64 -1.44 -20.56
C ARG A 19 4.02 -0.83 -19.31
N TRP A 20 4.52 -1.17 -18.13
CA TRP A 20 3.88 -0.77 -16.89
C TRP A 20 4.16 0.71 -16.57
N PRO A 21 3.13 1.50 -16.16
CA PRO A 21 3.36 2.88 -15.73
C PRO A 21 4.29 2.90 -14.52
N ALA A 22 5.46 3.49 -14.71
CA ALA A 22 6.48 3.64 -13.68
C ALA A 22 6.80 5.12 -13.50
N VAL A 23 7.00 5.54 -12.25
CA VAL A 23 7.47 6.92 -11.98
C VAL A 23 8.85 7.09 -12.62
N ALA A 24 9.04 8.10 -13.46
CA ALA A 24 10.34 8.36 -14.07
C ALA A 24 11.39 8.68 -12.99
N LYS A 25 12.61 8.14 -13.15
CA LYS A 25 13.72 8.53 -12.28
C LYS A 25 14.17 9.95 -12.68
N PRO A 26 14.58 10.79 -11.73
CA PRO A 26 15.12 12.11 -12.05
C PRO A 26 16.40 11.97 -12.91
N GLU A 27 16.52 12.77 -13.96
CA GLU A 27 17.66 12.75 -14.89
C GLU A 27 18.95 13.32 -14.27
N GLY A 28 18.84 14.03 -13.15
CA GLY A 28 19.97 14.63 -12.43
C GLY A 28 19.78 14.66 -10.92
N HIS A 29 20.69 15.34 -10.23
CA HIS A 29 20.63 15.48 -8.78
C HIS A 29 19.43 16.35 -8.36
N VAL A 30 18.50 15.75 -7.63
CA VAL A 30 17.38 16.46 -7.02
C VAL A 30 17.85 17.21 -5.78
N THR A 31 17.58 18.51 -5.71
CA THR A 31 17.95 19.33 -4.54
C THR A 31 17.21 18.86 -3.28
N PHE A 32 17.82 19.04 -2.10
CA PHE A 32 17.21 18.64 -0.84
C PHE A 32 15.83 19.28 -0.61
N ARG A 33 15.66 20.56 -0.98
CA ARG A 33 14.36 21.27 -0.87
C ARG A 33 13.28 20.59 -1.69
N THR A 34 13.60 20.18 -2.92
CA THR A 34 12.66 19.43 -3.78
C THR A 34 12.33 18.08 -3.19
N LYS A 35 13.33 17.35 -2.66
CA LYS A 35 13.10 16.06 -1.99
C LYS A 35 12.17 16.20 -0.78
N LEU A 36 12.43 17.20 0.06
CA LEU A 36 11.61 17.49 1.23
C LEU A 36 10.18 17.87 0.84
N LEU A 37 10.01 18.68 -0.20
CA LEU A 37 8.69 19.07 -0.71
C LEU A 37 7.89 17.86 -1.18
N TRP A 38 8.48 16.96 -1.95
CA TRP A 38 7.80 15.73 -2.39
C TRP A 38 7.43 14.83 -1.22
N THR A 39 8.35 14.64 -0.27
CA THR A 39 8.09 13.86 0.94
C THR A 39 6.94 14.46 1.76
N LEU A 40 6.92 15.78 1.97
CA LEU A 40 5.88 16.46 2.74
C LEU A 40 4.53 16.44 2.02
N LEU A 41 4.52 16.65 0.70
CA LEU A 41 3.32 16.56 -0.13
C LEU A 41 2.69 15.17 -0.02
N CYS A 42 3.48 14.10 -0.18
CA CYS A 42 2.98 12.74 -0.02
C CYS A 42 2.50 12.46 1.41
N LEU A 43 3.17 13.01 2.43
CA LEU A 43 2.74 12.86 3.82
C LEU A 43 1.36 13.51 4.07
N VAL A 44 1.15 14.72 3.56
CA VAL A 44 -0.15 15.40 3.65
C VAL A 44 -1.22 14.62 2.91
N LEU A 45 -0.93 14.17 1.69
CA LEU A 45 -1.87 13.35 0.91
C LEU A 45 -2.22 12.04 1.63
N TYR A 46 -1.24 11.39 2.25
CA TYR A 46 -1.43 10.19 3.07
C TYR A 46 -2.46 10.45 4.19
N TYR A 47 -2.30 11.53 4.97
CA TYR A 47 -3.25 11.87 6.03
C TYR A 47 -4.65 12.24 5.51
N ILE A 48 -4.74 12.87 4.33
CA ILE A 48 -6.05 13.14 3.72
C ILE A 48 -6.72 11.81 3.38
N LEU A 49 -6.01 10.90 2.71
CA LEU A 49 -6.57 9.62 2.27
C LEU A 49 -7.00 8.70 3.43
N THR A 50 -6.32 8.75 4.59
CA THR A 50 -6.74 8.00 5.78
C THR A 50 -8.07 8.49 6.36
N ASN A 51 -8.49 9.72 6.04
CA ASN A 51 -9.75 10.30 6.47
C ASN A 51 -10.87 10.19 5.40
N VAL A 52 -10.55 9.81 4.16
CA VAL A 52 -11.57 9.61 3.12
C VAL A 52 -12.18 8.23 3.27
N MET A 53 -13.42 8.18 3.77
CA MET A 53 -14.19 6.93 3.92
C MET A 53 -14.64 6.39 2.55
N ILE A 54 -14.57 5.07 2.40
CA ILE A 54 -15.06 4.34 1.23
C ILE A 54 -16.57 4.47 1.17
N TYR A 55 -17.06 4.78 -0.03
CA TYR A 55 -18.48 4.94 -0.28
C TYR A 55 -19.22 3.60 -0.17
N GLY A 56 -20.33 3.62 0.57
CA GLY A 56 -21.33 2.56 0.56
C GLY A 56 -21.04 1.36 1.45
N ILE A 57 -20.08 1.45 2.38
CA ILE A 57 -19.89 0.47 3.46
C ILE A 57 -21.01 0.59 4.50
N SER A 58 -21.47 -0.52 5.06
CA SER A 58 -22.40 -0.50 6.21
C SER A 58 -21.66 -0.09 7.50
N GLY A 59 -22.31 0.68 8.38
CA GLY A 59 -21.67 1.21 9.59
C GLY A 59 -21.08 0.17 10.57
N ALA A 60 -21.34 -1.12 10.36
CA ALA A 60 -20.73 -2.23 11.08
C ALA A 60 -19.52 -2.77 10.32
N THR A 61 -18.41 -2.01 10.29
CA THR A 61 -17.13 -2.57 9.84
C THR A 61 -16.44 -3.25 11.03
N ILE A 62 -16.25 -4.56 10.96
CA ILE A 62 -15.46 -5.27 11.97
C ILE A 62 -13.98 -5.00 11.68
N ASP A 63 -13.34 -4.29 12.59
CA ASP A 63 -11.91 -4.05 12.54
C ASP A 63 -11.13 -5.14 13.29
N MET A 64 -10.79 -6.21 12.59
CA MET A 64 -10.02 -7.31 13.16
C MET A 64 -8.55 -6.93 13.44
N PHE A 65 -8.05 -5.82 12.88
CA PHE A 65 -6.63 -5.45 12.91
C PHE A 65 -6.36 -4.12 13.62
N SER A 66 -7.25 -3.71 14.53
CA SER A 66 -7.17 -2.42 15.25
C SER A 66 -5.78 -2.12 15.84
N GLY A 67 -5.18 -3.10 16.52
CA GLY A 67 -3.86 -2.99 17.13
C GLY A 67 -2.68 -2.91 16.14
N PHE A 68 -2.88 -3.32 14.88
CA PHE A 68 -1.82 -3.37 13.86
C PHE A 68 -1.88 -2.21 12.86
N ARG A 69 -2.94 -1.39 12.87
CA ARG A 69 -3.15 -0.31 11.90
C ARG A 69 -2.01 0.69 11.82
N ALA A 70 -1.46 1.08 12.97
CA ALA A 70 -0.37 2.05 13.02
C ALA A 70 0.87 1.54 12.27
N VAL A 71 1.14 0.23 12.34
CA VAL A 71 2.25 -0.42 11.63
C VAL A 71 1.91 -0.69 10.17
N MET A 72 0.66 -1.05 9.88
CA MET A 72 0.17 -1.24 8.50
C MET A 72 -0.06 0.08 7.76
N ALA A 73 0.12 1.21 8.45
CA ALA A 73 -0.15 2.57 7.97
C ALA A 73 -1.53 2.70 7.28
N GLY A 74 -2.52 1.95 7.75
CA GLY A 74 -3.87 1.88 7.17
C GLY A 74 -4.97 2.32 8.12
N ALA A 75 -6.13 2.68 7.59
CA ALA A 75 -7.28 3.15 8.36
C ALA A 75 -8.58 2.44 7.90
N SER A 76 -9.35 1.84 8.83
CA SER A 76 -10.56 1.07 8.44
C SER A 76 -11.53 1.96 7.73
N GLY A 77 -12.25 1.32 6.81
CA GLY A 77 -13.34 1.95 6.11
C GLY A 77 -12.89 3.14 5.26
N SER A 78 -11.59 3.48 5.24
CA SER A 78 -11.02 4.53 4.40
C SER A 78 -10.41 3.96 3.13
N ILE A 79 -10.11 4.82 2.17
CA ILE A 79 -9.36 4.46 0.96
C ILE A 79 -8.01 3.79 1.31
N MET A 80 -7.46 4.10 2.49
CA MET A 80 -6.23 3.52 3.04
C MET A 80 -6.45 2.21 3.81
N HIS A 81 -7.56 1.49 3.61
CA HIS A 81 -7.87 0.27 4.37
C HIS A 81 -6.75 -0.77 4.32
N LEU A 82 -6.21 -1.05 3.13
CA LEU A 82 -5.10 -2.00 2.96
C LEU A 82 -3.75 -1.39 3.39
N GLY A 83 -3.65 -0.07 3.46
CA GLY A 83 -2.43 0.66 3.82
C GLY A 83 -1.23 0.27 2.95
N ILE A 84 -0.10 -0.02 3.60
CA ILE A 84 1.13 -0.50 2.94
C ILE A 84 1.22 -2.03 2.86
N GLY A 85 0.24 -2.76 3.42
CA GLY A 85 0.24 -4.21 3.56
C GLY A 85 0.65 -4.94 2.28
N PRO A 86 -0.05 -4.72 1.15
CA PRO A 86 0.27 -5.40 -0.11
C PRO A 86 1.70 -5.15 -0.62
N ILE A 87 2.22 -3.95 -0.38
CA ILE A 87 3.57 -3.54 -0.83
C ILE A 87 4.63 -4.30 -0.03
N VAL A 88 4.48 -4.32 1.29
CA VAL A 88 5.39 -5.03 2.19
C VAL A 88 5.31 -6.53 1.97
N THR A 89 4.10 -7.10 1.89
CA THR A 89 3.87 -8.53 1.66
C THR A 89 4.51 -9.00 0.35
N ALA A 90 4.28 -8.30 -0.76
CA ALA A 90 4.91 -8.62 -2.04
C ALA A 90 6.44 -8.54 -1.97
N SER A 91 6.97 -7.51 -1.29
CA SER A 91 8.42 -7.33 -1.12
C SER A 91 9.03 -8.48 -0.32
N ILE A 92 8.40 -8.89 0.78
CA ILE A 92 8.85 -10.02 1.61
C ILE A 92 8.82 -11.32 0.81
N ILE A 93 7.74 -11.62 0.09
CA ILE A 93 7.64 -12.84 -0.73
C ILE A 93 8.80 -12.90 -1.75
N LEU A 94 9.05 -11.80 -2.47
CA LEU A 94 10.10 -11.77 -3.48
C LEU A 94 11.50 -11.83 -2.86
N GLN A 95 11.72 -11.15 -1.73
CA GLN A 95 12.97 -11.23 -0.96
C GLN A 95 13.25 -12.65 -0.48
N LEU A 96 12.24 -13.36 0.02
CA LEU A 96 12.38 -14.75 0.47
C LEU A 96 12.71 -15.69 -0.69
N PHE A 97 12.08 -15.53 -1.86
CA PHE A 97 12.36 -16.37 -3.03
C PHE A 97 13.75 -16.15 -3.63
N VAL A 98 14.22 -14.90 -3.66
CA VAL A 98 15.60 -14.60 -4.09
C VAL A 98 16.61 -15.06 -3.03
N GLY A 99 16.35 -14.81 -1.75
CA GLY A 99 17.23 -15.21 -0.64
C GLY A 99 17.37 -16.74 -0.51
N ALA A 100 16.29 -17.48 -0.73
CA ALA A 100 16.29 -18.94 -0.77
C ALA A 100 16.87 -19.53 -2.06
N LYS A 101 17.35 -18.70 -3.01
CA LYS A 101 17.84 -19.09 -4.33
C LYS A 101 16.85 -19.93 -5.16
N ILE A 102 15.55 -19.82 -4.87
CA ILE A 102 14.49 -20.37 -5.71
C ILE A 102 14.44 -19.59 -7.03
N ILE A 103 14.71 -18.28 -6.95
CA ILE A 103 14.84 -17.37 -8.08
C ILE A 103 16.28 -16.87 -8.11
N ASN A 104 17.06 -17.34 -9.08
CA ASN A 104 18.44 -16.90 -9.29
C ASN A 104 18.44 -15.53 -10.00
N LEU A 105 18.49 -14.47 -9.21
CA LEU A 105 18.74 -13.10 -9.68
C LEU A 105 19.99 -12.57 -9.01
N ASP A 106 20.94 -12.11 -9.82
CA ASP A 106 22.13 -11.43 -9.33
C ASP A 106 21.83 -9.94 -9.20
N LEU A 107 21.46 -9.52 -7.97
CA LEU A 107 21.16 -8.14 -7.66
C LEU A 107 22.37 -7.20 -7.73
N THR A 108 23.55 -7.64 -8.19
CA THR A 108 24.64 -6.74 -8.58
C THR A 108 24.48 -6.25 -10.02
N LYS A 109 23.83 -7.03 -10.89
CA LYS A 109 23.61 -6.72 -12.31
C LYS A 109 22.41 -5.78 -12.49
N ALA A 110 22.55 -4.80 -13.36
CA ALA A 110 21.49 -3.81 -13.61
C ALA A 110 20.22 -4.42 -14.22
N GLU A 111 20.38 -5.42 -15.10
CA GLU A 111 19.26 -6.11 -15.74
C GLU A 111 18.41 -6.91 -14.74
N ASP A 112 19.07 -7.67 -13.87
CA ASP A 112 18.41 -8.47 -12.84
C ASP A 112 17.72 -7.59 -11.79
N LYS A 113 18.31 -6.43 -11.44
CA LYS A 113 17.63 -5.40 -10.63
C LYS A 113 16.36 -4.89 -11.29
N ALA A 114 16.38 -4.64 -12.60
CA ALA A 114 15.20 -4.17 -13.32
C ALA A 114 14.07 -5.21 -13.32
N ILE A 115 14.42 -6.49 -13.49
CA ILE A 115 13.47 -7.60 -13.45
C ILE A 115 12.93 -7.82 -12.04
N TYR A 116 13.79 -7.74 -11.03
CA TYR A 116 13.38 -7.78 -9.63
C TYR A 116 12.33 -6.71 -9.33
N GLN A 117 12.64 -5.45 -9.67
CA GLN A 117 11.72 -4.33 -9.45
C GLN A 117 10.43 -4.52 -10.25
N GLY A 118 10.50 -4.91 -11.52
CA GLY A 118 9.32 -5.14 -12.36
C GLY A 118 8.42 -6.26 -11.83
N THR A 119 9.02 -7.37 -11.40
CA THR A 119 8.31 -8.50 -10.80
C THR A 119 7.65 -8.09 -9.49
N GLN A 120 8.33 -7.30 -8.66
CA GLN A 120 7.78 -6.77 -7.42
C GLN A 120 6.49 -5.98 -7.70
N LYS A 121 6.46 -5.10 -8.71
CA LYS A 121 5.24 -4.32 -9.03
C LYS A 121 4.07 -5.21 -9.40
N ILE A 122 4.31 -6.21 -10.24
CA ILE A 122 3.28 -7.17 -10.67
C ILE A 122 2.75 -7.93 -9.45
N LEU A 123 3.67 -8.35 -8.57
CA LEU A 123 3.32 -9.06 -7.36
C LEU A 123 2.51 -8.18 -6.39
N VAL A 124 2.85 -6.89 -6.25
CA VAL A 124 2.06 -5.94 -5.45
C VAL A 124 0.60 -5.92 -5.92
N ILE A 125 0.36 -5.79 -7.22
CA ILE A 125 -1.01 -5.75 -7.77
C ILE A 125 -1.76 -7.05 -7.51
N PHE A 126 -1.09 -8.18 -7.68
CA PHE A 126 -1.67 -9.48 -7.36
C PHE A 126 -2.04 -9.57 -5.87
N VAL A 127 -1.15 -9.12 -4.99
CA VAL A 127 -1.40 -9.11 -3.54
C VAL A 127 -2.51 -8.14 -3.16
N ILE A 128 -2.63 -6.98 -3.81
CA ILE A 128 -3.75 -6.04 -3.59
C ILE A 128 -5.08 -6.74 -3.84
N LEU A 129 -5.22 -7.46 -4.96
CA LEU A 129 -6.44 -8.20 -5.26
C LEU A 129 -6.66 -9.36 -4.28
N LEU A 130 -5.60 -10.09 -3.95
CA LEU A 130 -5.63 -11.21 -3.01
C LEU A 130 -6.07 -10.77 -1.61
N GLU A 131 -5.67 -9.60 -1.15
CA GLU A 131 -6.07 -9.04 0.16
C GLU A 131 -7.43 -8.34 0.10
N ALA A 132 -7.74 -7.61 -0.97
CA ALA A 132 -8.97 -6.83 -1.06
C ALA A 132 -10.23 -7.70 -1.25
N ILE A 133 -10.16 -8.80 -2.02
CA ILE A 133 -11.32 -9.66 -2.27
C ILE A 133 -11.88 -10.26 -0.96
N PRO A 134 -11.08 -10.96 -0.13
CA PRO A 134 -11.59 -11.49 1.14
C PRO A 134 -12.13 -10.40 2.07
N GLN A 135 -11.54 -9.21 2.07
CA GLN A 135 -12.03 -8.10 2.89
C GLN A 135 -13.43 -7.62 2.48
N VAL A 136 -13.70 -7.48 1.17
CA VAL A 136 -15.03 -7.08 0.66
C VAL A 136 -16.09 -8.14 0.94
N TYR A 137 -15.76 -9.41 0.76
CA TYR A 137 -16.71 -10.50 0.97
C TYR A 137 -16.85 -10.94 2.44
N GLY A 138 -15.88 -10.58 3.29
CA GLY A 138 -15.86 -10.94 4.72
C GLY A 138 -16.31 -9.79 5.64
N TYR A 139 -15.63 -8.65 5.60
CA TYR A 139 -15.70 -7.63 6.66
C TYR A 139 -16.24 -6.27 6.20
N LEU A 140 -16.03 -5.89 4.94
CA LEU A 140 -16.47 -4.61 4.35
C LEU A 140 -17.80 -4.77 3.61
N THR A 141 -18.83 -5.14 4.36
CA THR A 141 -20.15 -5.42 3.77
C THR A 141 -20.79 -4.14 3.23
N PRO A 142 -21.36 -4.17 2.00
CA PRO A 142 -22.04 -3.01 1.46
C PRO A 142 -23.34 -2.72 2.20
N SER A 143 -23.64 -1.42 2.30
CA SER A 143 -24.90 -0.88 2.80
C SER A 143 -26.10 -1.35 1.98
N THR A 144 -27.26 -1.43 2.63
CA THR A 144 -28.52 -1.83 1.99
C THR A 144 -28.90 -0.88 0.86
N GLY A 145 -28.61 0.43 1.01
CA GLY A 145 -28.84 1.43 -0.04
C GLY A 145 -28.01 1.17 -1.30
N LEU A 146 -26.71 0.89 -1.15
CA LEU A 146 -25.86 0.58 -2.31
C LEU A 146 -26.29 -0.74 -2.98
N LYS A 147 -26.62 -1.76 -2.20
CA LYS A 147 -27.13 -3.04 -2.73
C LYS A 147 -28.44 -2.87 -3.51
N ALA A 148 -29.33 -1.97 -3.08
CA ALA A 148 -30.58 -1.68 -3.78
C ALA A 148 -30.36 -0.99 -5.13
N MET A 149 -29.33 -0.16 -5.27
CA MET A 149 -29.05 0.59 -6.50
C MET A 149 -28.37 -0.24 -7.58
N VAL A 150 -27.38 -1.06 -7.21
CA VAL A 150 -26.48 -1.75 -8.17
C VAL A 150 -26.45 -3.26 -8.01
N GLY A 151 -27.29 -3.81 -7.12
CA GLY A 151 -27.29 -5.21 -6.74
C GLY A 151 -26.13 -5.58 -5.78
N PRO A 152 -26.19 -6.73 -5.10
CA PRO A 152 -25.16 -7.15 -4.15
C PRO A 152 -23.77 -7.32 -4.76
N ILE A 153 -23.69 -7.88 -5.96
CA ILE A 153 -22.42 -8.11 -6.67
C ILE A 153 -21.84 -6.77 -7.15
N GLY A 154 -22.67 -5.89 -7.71
CA GLY A 154 -22.23 -4.56 -8.15
C GLY A 154 -21.73 -3.70 -6.99
N ALA A 155 -22.41 -3.77 -5.83
CA ALA A 155 -21.98 -3.08 -4.62
C ALA A 155 -20.59 -3.55 -4.14
N ASN A 156 -20.37 -4.87 -4.11
CA ASN A 156 -19.06 -5.45 -3.79
C ASN A 156 -17.98 -5.01 -4.79
N ALA A 157 -18.29 -5.01 -6.09
CA ALA A 157 -17.35 -4.60 -7.14
C ALA A 157 -16.93 -3.12 -7.00
N ILE A 158 -17.87 -2.24 -6.62
CA ILE A 158 -17.58 -0.81 -6.39
C ILE A 158 -16.67 -0.62 -5.17
N ILE A 159 -16.91 -1.33 -4.07
CA ILE A 159 -16.04 -1.29 -2.89
C ILE A 159 -14.65 -1.85 -3.25
N LEU A 160 -14.59 -2.98 -3.95
CA LEU A 160 -13.34 -3.59 -4.39
C LEU A 160 -12.52 -2.64 -5.28
N ALA A 161 -13.18 -1.95 -6.22
CA ALA A 161 -12.53 -0.96 -7.07
C ALA A 161 -11.96 0.22 -6.25
N GLN A 162 -12.68 0.70 -5.24
CA GLN A 162 -12.20 1.76 -4.34
C GLN A 162 -10.96 1.32 -3.55
N LEU A 163 -10.97 0.09 -3.00
CA LEU A 163 -9.82 -0.48 -2.29
C LEU A 163 -8.61 -0.65 -3.21
N PHE A 164 -8.84 -1.15 -4.42
CA PHE A 164 -7.80 -1.32 -5.42
C PHE A 164 -7.16 0.01 -5.79
N ILE A 165 -7.98 1.03 -6.10
CA ILE A 165 -7.51 2.38 -6.42
C ILE A 165 -6.74 2.98 -5.24
N GLY A 166 -7.23 2.82 -4.02
CA GLY A 166 -6.55 3.28 -2.81
C GLY A 166 -5.17 2.67 -2.66
N ALA A 167 -5.06 1.34 -2.72
CA ALA A 167 -3.77 0.66 -2.61
C ALA A 167 -2.81 1.00 -3.77
N MET A 168 -3.33 1.23 -4.98
CA MET A 168 -2.54 1.70 -6.12
C MET A 168 -1.99 3.11 -5.92
N ILE A 169 -2.77 4.02 -5.32
CA ILE A 169 -2.31 5.36 -4.97
C ILE A 169 -1.15 5.27 -3.97
N VAL A 170 -1.27 4.46 -2.93
CA VAL A 170 -0.18 4.25 -1.94
C VAL A 170 1.08 3.70 -2.61
N PHE A 171 0.93 2.72 -3.50
CA PHE A 171 2.04 2.16 -4.26
C PHE A 171 2.76 3.21 -5.11
N TRP A 172 2.02 4.07 -5.81
CA TRP A 172 2.62 5.17 -6.57
C TRP A 172 3.26 6.23 -5.70
N MET A 173 2.68 6.54 -4.54
CA MET A 173 3.29 7.46 -3.57
C MET A 173 4.61 6.91 -3.02
N ASP A 174 4.69 5.60 -2.75
CA ASP A 174 5.94 4.95 -2.35
C ASP A 174 7.00 5.00 -3.46
N GLU A 175 6.63 4.75 -4.71
CA GLU A 175 7.55 4.91 -5.84
C GLU A 175 8.02 6.35 -6.00
N LEU A 176 7.14 7.32 -5.80
CA LEU A 176 7.45 8.74 -5.90
C LEU A 176 8.45 9.15 -4.82
N ILE A 177 8.22 8.77 -3.56
CA ILE A 177 9.13 9.07 -2.46
C ILE A 177 10.47 8.36 -2.66
N SER A 178 10.47 7.09 -3.05
CA SER A 178 11.69 6.30 -3.23
C SER A 178 12.60 6.83 -4.34
N LYS A 179 12.06 7.61 -5.30
CA LYS A 179 12.83 8.20 -6.41
C LYS A 179 13.12 9.69 -6.23
N TRP A 180 12.13 10.46 -5.76
CA TRP A 180 12.16 11.91 -5.70
C TRP A 180 12.23 12.48 -4.29
N GLY A 181 11.92 11.69 -3.27
CA GLY A 181 11.85 12.10 -1.88
C GLY A 181 13.08 11.71 -1.06
N ILE A 182 12.88 11.67 0.26
CA ILE A 182 13.85 11.25 1.26
C ILE A 182 13.40 9.88 1.81
N GLY A 183 14.29 8.87 1.72
CA GLY A 183 14.02 7.53 2.24
C GLY A 183 13.08 6.71 1.36
N SER A 184 12.25 5.89 1.99
CA SER A 184 11.19 5.07 1.35
C SER A 184 9.82 5.52 1.83
N GLY A 185 8.82 5.47 0.95
CA GLY A 185 7.45 5.79 1.32
C GLY A 185 6.89 4.86 2.38
N ILE A 186 7.20 3.55 2.30
CA ILE A 186 6.84 2.56 3.32
C ILE A 186 7.29 3.03 4.71
N SER A 187 8.57 3.36 4.88
CA SER A 187 9.10 3.83 6.18
C SER A 187 8.45 5.14 6.65
N LEU A 188 8.18 6.06 5.73
CA LEU A 188 7.54 7.33 6.04
C LEU A 188 6.11 7.11 6.55
N PHE A 189 5.32 6.26 5.88
CA PHE A 189 3.93 6.01 6.24
C PHE A 189 3.80 5.26 7.57
N ILE A 190 4.69 4.30 7.85
CA ILE A 190 4.75 3.64 9.17
C ILE A 190 5.07 4.67 10.25
N ALA A 191 6.11 5.47 10.07
CA ALA A 191 6.50 6.49 11.04
C ALA A 191 5.37 7.51 11.26
N ALA A 192 4.69 7.93 10.19
CA ALA A 192 3.55 8.84 10.24
C ALA A 192 2.38 8.26 11.02
N GLY A 193 2.01 7.00 10.76
CA GLY A 193 0.92 6.30 11.43
C GLY A 193 1.20 6.07 12.93
N VAL A 194 2.40 5.61 13.26
CA VAL A 194 2.83 5.43 14.66
C VAL A 194 2.91 6.77 15.39
N SER A 195 3.49 7.80 14.76
CA SER A 195 3.57 9.15 15.35
C SER A 195 2.19 9.74 15.61
N GLN A 196 1.25 9.57 14.66
CA GLN A 196 -0.14 9.98 14.84
C GLN A 196 -0.78 9.23 16.00
N ALA A 197 -0.62 7.90 16.08
CA ALA A 197 -1.21 7.09 17.15
C ALA A 197 -0.68 7.50 18.53
N ILE A 198 0.63 7.76 18.65
CA ILE A 198 1.25 8.26 19.89
C ILE A 198 0.72 9.64 20.24
N PHE A 199 0.69 10.58 19.28
CA PHE A 199 0.23 11.95 19.53
C PHE A 199 -1.25 11.97 19.94
N THR A 200 -2.12 11.27 19.20
CA THR A 200 -3.54 11.16 19.54
C THR A 200 -3.73 10.45 20.87
N GLY A 201 -2.93 9.42 21.20
CA GLY A 201 -3.02 8.73 22.49
C GLY A 201 -2.59 9.58 23.68
N LEU A 202 -1.62 10.48 23.50
CA LEU A 202 -1.13 11.41 24.53
C LEU A 202 -2.03 12.64 24.69
N VAL A 203 -2.54 13.17 23.58
CA VAL A 203 -3.31 14.42 23.50
C VAL A 203 -4.76 14.11 23.09
N ASN A 204 -5.38 13.15 23.78
CA ASN A 204 -6.79 12.82 23.55
C ASN A 204 -7.69 13.58 24.53
N TRP A 205 -8.32 14.65 24.04
CA TRP A 205 -9.32 15.40 24.80
C TRP A 205 -10.65 14.63 24.98
N LEU A 206 -10.82 13.51 24.26
CA LEU A 206 -12.01 12.68 24.35
C LEU A 206 -11.89 11.69 25.51
N PRO A 207 -12.95 11.52 26.30
CA PRO A 207 -12.94 10.61 27.42
C PRO A 207 -12.83 9.17 26.92
N ALA A 208 -12.07 8.36 27.67
CA ALA A 208 -11.87 6.94 27.35
C ALA A 208 -13.20 6.15 27.32
N ARG A 209 -14.26 6.70 27.90
CA ARG A 209 -15.63 6.19 27.85
C ARG A 209 -16.60 7.37 27.81
N THR A 210 -17.71 7.24 27.09
CA THR A 210 -18.73 8.28 26.91
C THR A 210 -19.48 8.67 28.18
N ASP A 211 -19.32 7.90 29.28
CA ASP A 211 -19.86 8.17 30.62
C ASP A 211 -18.92 9.00 31.51
N LEU A 212 -17.70 9.28 31.05
CA LEU A 212 -16.72 10.07 31.80
C LEU A 212 -16.66 11.52 31.28
N PRO A 213 -16.42 12.51 32.14
CA PRO A 213 -16.17 13.89 31.70
C PRO A 213 -14.96 13.94 30.77
N LEU A 214 -14.96 14.91 29.85
CA LEU A 214 -13.84 15.15 28.91
C LEU A 214 -12.51 15.09 29.69
N SER A 215 -11.65 14.14 29.31
CA SER A 215 -10.31 14.06 29.88
C SER A 215 -9.48 15.18 29.27
N ILE A 216 -8.68 15.89 30.09
CA ILE A 216 -7.90 17.11 29.80
C ILE A 216 -7.30 17.19 28.40
#